data_AF-A0A854A1V7-F1
#
_entry.id   AF-A0A854A1V7-F1
#
_cell.length_a   1.000
_cell.length_b   1.000
_cell.length_c   1.000
_cell.angle_alpha   90.00
_cell.angle_beta   90.00
_cell.angle_gamma   90.00
#
_symmetry.space_group_name_H-M   'P 1'
#
loop_
_entity.id
_entity.type
_entity.pdbx_description
1 polymer ?
#
loop_
_entity_poly.entity_id
_entity_poly.type
_entity_poly.pdbx_seq_one_letter_code
_entity_poly.pdbx_strand_id
1 'polypeptide(L)'
;MTEPGTNHQKALDRFLGEHPELAAQLETLNPLAARAVGQSMKEYRQERLNEAFEAEAERLGFFAWELTLQLTSASAEEFEAQRLEVHREVAQMAGMDWDEYCELHGL
;
A
#
# COMPACT_ATOMS: atom_id res chain seq x y z
N MET A 1 13.62 -6.67 11.81
CA MET A 1 12.78 -5.59 11.26
C MET A 1 13.24 -5.32 9.84
N THR A 2 12.59 -5.92 8.86
CA THR A 2 12.80 -5.60 7.44
C THR A 2 12.32 -4.17 7.23
N GLU A 3 13.15 -3.33 6.64
CA GLU A 3 12.84 -1.91 6.45
C GLU A 3 11.51 -1.76 5.66
N PRO A 4 10.52 -1.00 6.16
CA PRO A 4 9.20 -0.86 5.54
C PRO A 4 9.27 -0.49 4.06
N GLY A 5 10.27 0.31 3.67
CA GLY A 5 10.48 0.72 2.28
C GLY A 5 10.82 -0.42 1.33
N THR A 6 11.48 -1.49 1.79
CA THR A 6 11.86 -2.62 0.92
C THR A 6 10.66 -3.52 0.60
N ASN A 7 9.76 -3.73 1.56
CA ASN A 7 8.55 -4.53 1.34
C ASN A 7 7.51 -3.77 0.54
N HIS A 8 7.35 -2.47 0.81
CA HIS A 8 6.44 -1.64 0.05
C HIS A 8 6.83 -1.58 -1.44
N GLN A 9 8.12 -1.37 -1.77
CA GLN A 9 8.55 -1.39 -3.17
C GLN A 9 8.26 -2.74 -3.85
N LYS A 10 8.47 -3.88 -3.16
CA LYS A 10 8.13 -5.20 -3.69
C LYS A 10 6.63 -5.34 -3.97
N ALA A 11 5.78 -4.80 -3.09
CA ALA A 11 4.34 -4.80 -3.30
C ALA A 11 3.96 -3.95 -4.52
N LEU A 12 4.56 -2.77 -4.70
CA LEU A 12 4.34 -1.93 -5.88
C LEU A 12 4.78 -2.63 -7.18
N ASP A 13 5.92 -3.32 -7.15
CA ASP A 13 6.40 -4.07 -8.32
C ASP A 13 5.44 -5.21 -8.68
N ARG A 14 4.90 -5.92 -7.67
CA ARG A 14 3.89 -6.97 -7.87
C ARG A 14 2.57 -6.38 -8.38
N PHE A 15 2.11 -5.29 -7.77
CA PHE A 15 0.90 -4.58 -8.16
C PHE A 15 0.98 -4.14 -9.63
N LEU A 16 2.10 -3.58 -10.07
CA LEU A 16 2.31 -3.27 -11.49
C LEU A 16 2.28 -4.50 -12.41
N GLY A 17 2.78 -5.64 -11.94
CA GLY A 17 2.72 -6.90 -12.67
C GLY A 17 1.29 -7.43 -12.83
N GLU A 18 0.41 -7.16 -11.87
CA GLU A 18 -1.00 -7.55 -11.89
C GLU A 18 -1.89 -6.53 -12.63
N HIS A 19 -1.41 -5.29 -12.81
CA HIS A 19 -2.13 -4.18 -13.48
C HIS A 19 -1.37 -3.63 -14.71
N PRO A 20 -1.30 -4.37 -15.83
CA PRO A 20 -0.58 -3.94 -17.03
C PRO A 20 -1.13 -2.63 -17.63
N GLU A 21 -2.42 -2.35 -17.46
CA GLU A 21 -3.05 -1.11 -17.87
C GLU A 21 -2.54 0.11 -17.09
N LEU A 22 -2.24 -0.05 -15.80
CA LEU A 22 -1.66 1.01 -14.98
C LEU A 22 -0.21 1.26 -15.42
N ALA A 23 0.56 0.21 -15.66
CA ALA A 23 1.93 0.33 -16.16
C ALA A 23 1.96 1.13 -17.48
N ALA A 24 1.07 0.82 -18.43
CA ALA A 24 0.94 1.56 -19.68
C ALA A 24 0.55 3.03 -19.46
N GLN A 25 -0.38 3.32 -18.55
CA GLN A 25 -0.75 4.69 -18.21
C GLN A 25 0.44 5.49 -17.66
N LEU A 26 1.23 4.89 -16.77
CA LEU A 26 2.42 5.51 -16.18
C LEU A 26 3.50 5.85 -17.22
N GLU A 27 3.62 5.07 -18.30
CA GLU A 27 4.52 5.38 -19.43
C GLU A 27 4.03 6.59 -20.25
N THR A 28 2.73 6.87 -20.26
CA THR A 28 2.12 7.96 -21.04
C THR A 28 2.00 9.28 -20.28
N LEU A 29 2.51 9.34 -19.04
CA LEU A 29 2.45 10.55 -18.21
C LEU A 29 3.11 11.75 -18.90
N ASN A 30 2.44 12.90 -18.83
CA ASN A 30 2.89 14.13 -19.47
C ASN A 30 4.12 14.72 -18.73
N PRO A 31 5.27 14.89 -19.40
CA PRO A 31 6.46 15.49 -18.80
C PRO A 31 6.31 16.93 -18.34
N LEU A 32 5.37 17.68 -18.93
CA LEU A 32 5.07 19.04 -18.49
C LEU A 32 4.35 19.05 -17.14
N ALA A 33 3.56 18.02 -16.82
CA ALA A 33 2.87 17.91 -15.53
C ALA A 33 3.88 17.72 -14.38
N ALA A 34 4.86 16.82 -14.55
CA ALA A 34 5.95 16.63 -13.59
C ALA A 34 6.74 17.93 -13.34
N ARG A 35 7.06 18.67 -14.41
CA ARG A 35 7.75 19.96 -14.30
C ARG A 35 6.91 21.02 -13.58
N ALA A 36 5.59 21.04 -13.82
CA ALA A 36 4.69 22.01 -13.19
C ALA A 36 4.64 21.85 -11.67
N VAL A 37 4.81 20.62 -11.16
CA VAL A 37 4.93 20.33 -9.72
C VAL A 37 6.37 20.28 -9.21
N GLY A 38 7.35 20.65 -10.05
CA GLY A 38 8.76 20.73 -9.66
C GLY A 38 9.46 19.38 -9.46
N GLN A 39 8.91 18.29 -9.99
CA GLN A 39 9.43 16.93 -9.83
C GLN A 39 10.12 16.43 -11.10
N SER A 40 11.05 15.48 -10.94
CA SER A 40 11.52 14.67 -12.05
C SER A 40 10.43 13.71 -12.53
N MET A 41 10.54 13.23 -13.78
CA MET A 41 9.60 12.21 -14.30
C MET A 41 9.58 10.93 -13.47
N LYS A 42 10.71 10.57 -12.86
CA LYS A 42 10.82 9.38 -12.01
C LYS A 42 10.02 9.56 -10.72
N GLU A 43 10.19 10.69 -10.05
CA GLU A 43 9.46 11.01 -8.82
C GLU A 43 7.96 11.12 -9.08
N TYR A 44 7.58 11.85 -10.12
CA TYR A 44 6.18 12.02 -10.52
C TYR A 44 5.50 10.69 -10.83
N ARG A 45 6.20 9.80 -11.55
CA ARG A 45 5.69 8.45 -11.83
C ARG A 45 5.54 7.62 -10.56
N GLN A 46 6.52 7.67 -9.66
CA GLN A 46 6.47 6.95 -8.39
C GLN A 46 5.29 7.42 -7.53
N GLU A 47 5.05 8.73 -7.47
CA GLU A 47 3.91 9.30 -6.75
C GLU A 47 2.58 8.83 -7.34
N ARG A 48 2.41 8.90 -8.68
CA ARG A 48 1.20 8.38 -9.35
C ARG A 48 0.99 6.88 -9.12
N LEU A 49 2.07 6.10 -9.01
CA LEU A 49 2.00 4.68 -8.67
C LEU A 49 1.53 4.47 -7.23
N ASN A 50 2.09 5.21 -6.27
CA ASN A 50 1.65 5.15 -4.87
C ASN A 50 0.18 5.54 -4.72
N GLU A 51 -0.26 6.60 -5.39
CA GLU A 51 -1.67 7.01 -5.38
C GLU A 51 -2.59 5.93 -5.95
N ALA A 52 -2.20 5.29 -7.05
CA ALA A 52 -2.98 4.19 -7.62
C ALA A 52 -3.04 2.98 -6.67
N PHE A 53 -1.95 2.70 -5.96
CA PHE A 53 -1.88 1.64 -4.96
C PHE A 53 -2.75 1.94 -3.74
N GLU A 54 -2.71 3.18 -3.24
CA GLU A 54 -3.57 3.66 -2.15
C GLU A 54 -5.04 3.60 -2.53
N ALA A 55 -5.39 4.05 -3.75
CA ALA A 55 -6.76 3.96 -4.26
C ALA A 55 -7.25 2.51 -4.39
N GLU A 56 -6.38 1.57 -4.78
CA GLU A 56 -6.73 0.15 -4.81
C GLU A 56 -6.93 -0.42 -3.40
N ALA A 57 -6.05 -0.06 -2.44
CA ALA A 57 -6.22 -0.46 -1.05
C ALA A 57 -7.57 0.03 -0.50
N GLU A 58 -7.91 1.31 -0.72
CA GLU A 58 -9.21 1.87 -0.33
C GLU A 58 -10.38 1.14 -1.00
N ARG A 59 -10.27 0.81 -2.30
CA ARG A 59 -11.29 0.05 -3.04
C ARG A 59 -11.54 -1.34 -2.45
N LEU A 60 -10.49 -1.97 -1.92
CA LEU A 60 -10.55 -3.28 -1.25
C LEU A 60 -10.95 -3.18 0.22
N GLY A 61 -11.07 -1.96 0.78
CA GLY A 61 -11.36 -1.75 2.20
C GLY A 61 -10.14 -1.98 3.10
N PHE A 62 -8.93 -1.80 2.56
CA PHE A 62 -7.67 -1.98 3.25
C PHE A 62 -6.93 -0.66 3.45
N PHE A 63 -6.11 -0.62 4.50
CA PHE A 63 -5.00 0.33 4.57
C PHE A 63 -3.90 -0.05 3.57
N ALA A 64 -3.13 0.93 3.08
CA ALA A 64 -2.04 0.66 2.14
C ALA A 64 -0.98 -0.32 2.69
N TRP A 65 -0.76 -0.35 4.01
CA TRP A 65 0.14 -1.32 4.64
C TRP A 65 -0.45 -2.74 4.64
N GLU A 66 -1.77 -2.90 4.75
CA GLU A 66 -2.44 -4.20 4.64
C GLU A 66 -2.34 -4.74 3.22
N LEU A 67 -2.58 -3.90 2.20
CA LEU A 67 -2.38 -4.31 0.81
C LEU A 67 -0.90 -4.69 0.53
N THR A 68 0.03 -3.92 1.10
CA THR A 68 1.47 -4.25 1.04
C THR A 68 1.76 -5.63 1.64
N LEU A 69 1.17 -5.92 2.80
CA LEU A 69 1.31 -7.20 3.47
C LEU A 69 0.71 -8.32 2.62
N GLN A 70 -0.52 -8.16 2.13
CA GLN A 70 -1.22 -9.14 1.30
C GLN A 70 -0.41 -9.55 0.06
N LEU A 71 0.17 -8.57 -0.63
CA LEU A 71 0.95 -8.82 -1.85
C LEU A 71 2.32 -9.45 -1.58
N THR A 72 2.83 -9.34 -0.35
CA THR A 72 4.16 -9.83 0.04
C THR A 72 4.15 -11.08 0.92
N SER A 73 3.02 -11.44 1.53
CA SER A 73 2.83 -12.71 2.24
C SER A 73 2.84 -13.91 1.29
N ALA A 74 3.30 -15.07 1.77
CA ALA A 74 3.35 -16.29 0.96
C ALA A 74 1.99 -17.00 0.86
N SER A 75 1.08 -16.76 1.80
CA SER A 75 -0.28 -17.31 1.79
C SER A 75 -1.30 -16.38 2.48
N ALA A 76 -2.59 -16.66 2.28
CA ALA A 76 -3.67 -15.91 2.92
C ALA A 76 -3.66 -16.08 4.45
N GLU A 77 -3.33 -17.26 4.95
CA GLU A 77 -3.21 -17.53 6.39
C GLU A 77 -2.07 -16.73 7.03
N GLU A 78 -0.93 -16.62 6.34
CA GLU A 78 0.19 -15.79 6.79
C GLU A 78 -0.20 -14.31 6.81
N PHE A 79 -0.88 -13.84 5.77
CA PHE A 79 -1.38 -12.47 5.69
C PHE A 79 -2.30 -12.14 6.87
N GLU A 80 -3.33 -12.94 7.13
CA GLU A 80 -4.28 -12.69 8.22
C GLU A 80 -3.61 -12.71 9.60
N ALA A 81 -2.67 -13.64 9.83
CA ALA A 81 -1.94 -13.71 11.09
C ALA A 81 -1.10 -12.44 11.33
N GLN A 82 -0.35 -11.99 10.32
CA GLN A 82 0.48 -10.79 10.39
C GLN A 82 -0.36 -9.51 10.47
N ARG A 83 -1.48 -9.45 9.74
CA ARG A 83 -2.41 -8.32 9.73
C ARG A 83 -2.99 -8.09 11.11
N LEU A 84 -3.46 -9.14 11.77
CA LEU A 84 -3.97 -9.06 13.14
C LEU A 84 -2.89 -8.68 14.16
N GLU A 85 -1.64 -9.12 13.96
CA GLU A 85 -0.51 -8.74 14.82
C GLU A 85 -0.26 -7.23 14.75
N VAL A 86 -0.15 -6.67 13.54
CA VAL A 86 0.06 -5.23 13.35
C VAL A 86 -1.11 -4.41 13.91
N HIS A 87 -2.36 -4.83 13.68
CA HIS A 87 -3.52 -4.14 14.26
C HIS A 87 -3.48 -4.12 15.79
N ARG A 88 -3.08 -5.22 16.44
CA ARG A 88 -2.90 -5.26 17.90
C ARG A 88 -1.82 -4.29 18.38
N GLU A 89 -0.70 -4.20 17.66
CA GLU A 89 0.36 -3.22 17.96
C GLU A 89 -0.15 -1.78 17.82
N VAL A 90 -0.90 -1.49 16.75
CA VAL A 90 -1.51 -0.17 16.52
C VAL A 90 -2.49 0.19 17.64
N ALA A 91 -3.38 -0.73 18.04
CA ALA A 91 -4.31 -0.53 19.15
C ALA A 91 -3.56 -0.22 20.46
N GLN A 92 -2.51 -1.01 20.76
CA GLN A 92 -1.68 -0.80 21.94
C GLN A 92 -0.97 0.57 21.91
N MET A 93 -0.40 0.97 20.78
CA MET A 93 0.27 2.27 20.63
C MET A 93 -0.71 3.45 20.74
N ALA A 94 -1.95 3.26 20.27
CA ALA A 94 -3.03 4.21 20.42
C ALA A 94 -3.60 4.25 21.86
N GLY A 95 -3.22 3.29 22.72
CA GLY A 95 -3.80 3.13 24.05
C GLY A 95 -5.28 2.73 24.02
N MET A 96 -5.73 2.12 22.92
CA MET A 96 -7.08 1.66 22.69
C MET A 96 -7.22 0.20 23.10
N ASP A 97 -8.36 -0.16 23.69
CA ASP A 97 -8.66 -1.56 23.96
C ASP A 97 -8.80 -2.35 22.64
N TRP A 98 -8.40 -3.61 22.65
CA TRP A 98 -8.42 -4.43 21.44
C TRP A 98 -9.85 -4.64 20.90
N ASP A 99 -10.82 -4.87 21.79
CA ASP A 99 -12.20 -5.10 21.37
C ASP A 99 -12.81 -3.81 20.78
N GLU A 100 -12.52 -2.65 21.38
CA GLU A 100 -12.91 -1.34 20.85
C GLU A 100 -12.28 -1.06 19.48
N TYR A 101 -11.00 -1.40 19.31
CA TYR A 101 -10.30 -1.24 18.04
C TYR A 101 -10.89 -2.12 16.94
N CYS A 102 -11.22 -3.37 17.24
CA CYS A 102 -11.86 -4.30 16.29
C CYS A 102 -13.23 -3.78 15.84
N GLU A 103 -14.06 -3.31 16.76
CA GLU A 103 -15.37 -2.73 16.42
C GLU A 103 -15.24 -1.51 15.51
N LEU A 104 -14.26 -0.63 15.76
CA LEU A 104 -14.03 0.57 14.95
C LEU A 104 -13.55 0.24 13.52
N HIS A 105 -12.70 -0.78 13.38
CA HIS A 105 -12.04 -1.12 12.13
C HIS A 105 -12.66 -2.32 11.38
N GLY A 106 -13.72 -2.93 11.93
CA GLY A 106 -14.43 -4.04 11.30
C GLY A 106 -13.60 -5.32 11.21
N LEU A 107 -12.78 -5.59 12.23
CA LEU A 107 -11.93 -6.76 12.34
C LEU A 107 -12.62 -7.94 13.04
#